data_AF-A0AA96XCP3-F1
#
_entry.id   AF-A0AA96XCP3-F1
#
_cell.length_a   1.000
_cell.length_b   1.000
_cell.length_c   1.000
_cell.angle_alpha   90.00
_cell.angle_beta   90.00
_cell.angle_gamma   90.00
#
_symmetry.space_group_name_H-M   'P 1'
#
loop_
_entity.id
_entity.type
_entity.pdbx_description
1 polymer ?
#
loop_
_entity_poly.entity_id
_entity_poly.type
_entity_poly.pdbx_seq_one_letter_code
_entity_poly.pdbx_strand_id
1 'polypeptide(L)'
;MNAIVQIPQLFQQQDLAFTFAAPAQPEAGLLVTGFSATERLNGLTQIQIELASPDNALDLHSLLDTPATLTIHHKYEGAPSVRSDC
;
A
#
# COMPACT_ATOMS: atom_id res chain seq x y z
N MET A 1 -0.98 36.20 -28.00
CA MET A 1 -0.87 34.73 -28.15
C MET A 1 -0.22 34.22 -26.88
N ASN A 2 -1.03 33.87 -25.87
CA ASN A 2 -0.52 33.38 -24.59
C ASN A 2 -0.53 31.86 -24.64
N ALA A 3 0.67 31.26 -24.66
CA ALA A 3 0.81 29.82 -24.51
C ALA A 3 0.51 29.48 -23.05
N ILE A 4 -0.68 28.93 -22.80
CA ILE A 4 -0.93 28.20 -21.56
C ILE A 4 -0.08 26.94 -21.66
N VAL A 5 1.07 26.94 -21.01
CA VAL A 5 1.87 25.73 -20.84
C VAL A 5 1.01 24.81 -19.98
N GLN A 6 0.39 23.80 -20.60
CA GLN A 6 -0.19 22.69 -19.89
C GLN A 6 0.96 21.97 -19.20
N ILE A 7 1.26 22.38 -17.97
CA ILE A 7 2.02 21.56 -17.04
C ILE A 7 1.25 20.25 -16.99
N PRO A 8 1.86 19.10 -17.33
CA PRO A 8 1.19 17.83 -17.16
C PRO A 8 0.73 17.81 -15.72
N GLN A 9 -0.57 17.66 -15.47
CA GLN A 9 -1.03 17.35 -14.13
C GLN A 9 -0.48 15.96 -13.84
N LEU A 10 0.77 15.93 -13.33
CA LEU A 10 1.36 14.76 -12.75
C LEU A 10 0.34 14.31 -11.72
N PHE A 11 -0.29 13.18 -12.03
CA PHE A 11 -1.31 12.54 -11.22
C PHE A 11 -0.84 12.55 -9.76
N GLN A 12 -1.36 13.48 -8.97
CA GLN A 12 -1.25 13.51 -7.51
C GLN A 12 -2.03 12.34 -6.86
N GLN A 13 -2.23 11.25 -7.60
CA GLN A 13 -3.39 10.39 -7.41
C GLN A 13 -3.07 9.08 -6.68
N GLN A 14 -1.83 8.78 -6.32
CA GLN A 14 -1.53 7.68 -5.38
C GLN A 14 -0.37 8.04 -4.44
N ASP A 15 -0.68 8.91 -3.48
CA ASP A 15 0.19 9.26 -2.36
C ASP A 15 0.03 8.28 -1.17
N LEU A 16 -0.10 6.98 -1.46
CA LEU A 16 -0.20 5.91 -0.47
C LEU A 16 0.90 4.90 -0.75
N ALA A 17 1.80 4.71 0.20
CA ALA A 17 2.80 3.65 0.14
C ALA A 17 2.28 2.45 0.93
N PHE A 18 2.60 1.25 0.48
CA PHE A 18 2.17 0.01 1.12
C PHE A 18 3.39 -0.81 1.53
N THR A 19 3.32 -1.48 2.68
CA THR A 19 4.26 -2.53 3.04
C THR A 19 3.51 -3.79 3.42
N PHE A 20 4.01 -4.94 3.00
CA PHE A 20 3.47 -6.23 3.35
C PHE A 20 4.49 -7.02 4.16
N ALA A 21 4.06 -7.56 5.30
CA ALA A 21 4.88 -8.38 6.17
C ALA A 21 4.21 -9.73 6.40
N ALA A 22 4.93 -10.81 6.09
CA ALA A 22 4.53 -12.18 6.41
C ALA A 22 5.59 -12.79 7.35
N PRO A 23 5.31 -12.93 8.65
CA PRO A 23 6.27 -13.47 9.63
C PRO A 23 6.77 -14.88 9.29
N ALA A 24 6.00 -15.65 8.54
CA ALA A 24 6.41 -16.98 8.08
C ALA A 24 7.55 -16.91 7.05
N GLN A 25 7.70 -15.80 6.33
CA GLN A 25 8.83 -15.53 5.43
C GLN A 25 9.25 -14.05 5.47
N PRO A 26 10.05 -13.65 6.48
CA PRO A 26 10.46 -12.26 6.63
C PRO A 26 11.37 -11.76 5.49
N GLU A 27 12.12 -12.65 4.86
CA GLU A 27 13.11 -12.33 3.81
C GLU A 27 12.54 -12.45 2.37
N ALA A 28 11.24 -12.73 2.23
CA ALA A 28 10.59 -13.00 0.94
C ALA A 28 10.56 -11.80 -0.04
N GLY A 29 10.87 -10.58 0.45
CA GLY A 29 10.92 -9.38 -0.38
C GLY A 29 9.60 -9.08 -1.12
N LEU A 30 8.46 -9.33 -0.47
CA LEU A 30 7.12 -9.18 -1.09
C LEU A 30 6.73 -7.70 -1.24
N LEU A 31 6.47 -7.31 -2.49
CA LEU A 31 6.04 -5.96 -2.86
C LEU A 31 4.55 -5.95 -3.20
N VAL A 32 3.82 -4.96 -2.70
CA VAL A 32 2.40 -4.76 -3.01
C VAL A 32 2.25 -4.07 -4.36
N THR A 33 1.52 -4.69 -5.28
CA THR A 33 1.23 -4.17 -6.62
C THR A 33 -0.25 -3.82 -6.81
N GLY A 34 -1.12 -4.38 -5.98
CA GLY A 34 -2.55 -4.10 -5.96
C GLY A 34 -3.17 -4.45 -4.61
N PHE A 35 -4.22 -3.72 -4.23
CA PHE A 35 -4.96 -3.93 -2.99
C PHE A 35 -6.44 -3.62 -3.19
N SER A 36 -7.30 -4.50 -2.69
CA SER A 36 -8.72 -4.24 -2.52
C SER A 36 -9.22 -4.86 -1.23
N ALA A 37 -10.17 -4.19 -0.59
CA ALA A 37 -10.81 -4.69 0.63
C ALA A 37 -12.32 -4.49 0.53
N THR A 38 -13.06 -5.50 0.97
CA THR A 38 -14.51 -5.43 1.16
C THR A 38 -14.81 -5.73 2.62
N GLU A 39 -15.48 -4.79 3.27
CA GLU A 39 -15.92 -4.91 4.66
C GLU A 39 -17.44 -4.73 4.72
N ARG A 40 -18.09 -5.49 5.61
CA ARG A 40 -19.52 -5.38 5.88
C ARG A 40 -19.75 -5.36 7.38
N LEU A 41 -20.64 -4.48 7.85
CA LEU A 41 -21.08 -4.49 9.25
C LEU A 41 -21.63 -5.88 9.62
N ASN A 42 -21.08 -6.47 10.69
CA ASN A 42 -21.39 -7.83 11.15
C ASN A 42 -21.15 -8.94 10.10
N GLY A 43 -20.26 -8.70 9.13
CA GLY A 43 -19.84 -9.67 8.14
C GLY A 43 -18.34 -9.97 8.24
N LEU A 44 -17.88 -10.91 7.43
CA LEU A 44 -16.45 -11.17 7.29
C LEU A 44 -15.81 -10.11 6.40
N THR A 45 -14.62 -9.68 6.80
CA THR A 45 -13.76 -8.83 5.98
C THR A 45 -13.02 -9.70 4.96
N GLN A 46 -13.02 -9.27 3.71
CA GLN A 46 -12.25 -9.89 2.65
C GLN A 46 -11.21 -8.89 2.15
N ILE A 47 -9.95 -9.31 2.15
CA ILE A 47 -8.82 -8.52 1.65
C ILE A 47 -8.17 -9.32 0.52
N GLN A 48 -7.97 -8.67 -0.62
CA GLN A 48 -7.22 -9.22 -1.74
C GLN A 48 -6.01 -8.31 -2.01
N ILE A 49 -4.83 -8.91 -2.03
CA ILE A 49 -3.56 -8.23 -2.24
C ILE A 49 -2.84 -8.93 -3.40
N GLU A 50 -2.39 -8.15 -4.36
CA GLU A 50 -1.55 -8.62 -5.45
C GLU A 50 -0.09 -8.35 -5.07
N LEU A 51 0.70 -9.42 -4.95
CA LEU A 51 2.09 -9.38 -4.52
C LEU A 51 3.02 -9.76 -5.66
N ALA A 52 4.15 -9.07 -5.74
CA ALA A 52 5.28 -9.45 -6.58
C ALA A 52 6.50 -9.75 -5.70
N SER A 53 7.26 -10.78 -6.03
CA SER A 53 8.55 -11.07 -5.43
C SER A 53 9.61 -11.21 -6.52
N PRO A 54 10.84 -10.72 -6.31
CA PRO A 54 11.97 -11.05 -7.16
C PRO A 54 12.49 -12.48 -6.94
N ASP A 55 12.08 -13.16 -5.86
CA ASP A 55 12.49 -14.52 -5.54
C ASP A 55 11.57 -15.56 -6.21
N ASN A 56 12.15 -16.40 -7.07
CA ASN A 56 11.45 -17.47 -7.77
C ASN A 56 11.38 -18.78 -6.96
N ALA A 57 12.09 -18.87 -5.83
CA ALA A 57 12.10 -20.03 -4.94
C ALA A 57 11.20 -19.85 -3.70
N LEU A 58 10.33 -18.84 -3.72
CA LEU A 58 9.42 -18.51 -2.63
C LEU A 58 8.50 -19.68 -2.26
N ASP A 59 8.60 -20.20 -1.03
CA ASP A 59 7.71 -21.27 -0.57
C ASP A 59 6.31 -20.73 -0.20
N LEU A 60 5.38 -20.80 -1.16
CA LEU A 60 4.01 -20.34 -0.95
C LEU A 60 3.24 -21.15 0.10
N HIS A 61 3.62 -22.41 0.36
CA HIS A 61 2.90 -23.25 1.32
C HIS A 61 3.10 -22.75 2.74
N SER A 62 4.27 -22.21 3.06
CA SER A 62 4.55 -21.67 4.39
C SER A 62 3.75 -20.39 4.70
N LEU A 63 3.16 -19.74 3.69
CA LEU A 63 2.36 -18.53 3.85
C LEU A 63 0.88 -18.83 4.12
N LEU A 64 0.41 -20.02 3.75
CA LEU A 64 -0.98 -20.44 3.97
C LEU A 64 -1.30 -20.55 5.46
N ASP A 65 -2.48 -20.09 5.86
CA ASP A 65 -2.96 -20.08 7.26
C ASP A 65 -2.02 -19.39 8.26
N THR A 66 -1.12 -18.52 7.77
CA THR A 66 -0.27 -17.69 8.61
C THR A 66 -0.76 -16.24 8.64
N PRO A 67 -0.64 -15.55 9.78
CA PRO A 67 -0.99 -14.14 9.85
C PRO A 67 -0.07 -13.33 8.94
N ALA A 68 -0.61 -12.30 8.30
CA ALA A 68 0.15 -11.32 7.54
C ALA A 68 -0.39 -9.92 7.80
N THR A 69 0.48 -8.92 7.67
CA THR A 69 0.17 -7.51 7.94
C THR A 69 0.36 -6.70 6.67
N LEU A 70 -0.70 -6.00 6.25
CA LEU A 70 -0.63 -4.93 5.27
C LEU A 70 -0.63 -3.59 6.02
N THR A 71 0.42 -2.80 5.81
CA THR A 71 0.50 -1.42 6.32
C THR A 71 0.28 -0.45 5.18
N ILE A 72 -0.64 0.49 5.38
CA ILE A 72 -0.89 1.60 4.47
C ILE A 72 -0.25 2.83 5.10
N HIS A 73 0.77 3.37 4.45
CA HIS A 73 1.51 4.55 4.90
C HIS A 73 0.88 5.81 4.30
N HIS A 74 0.63 6.80 5.16
CA HIS A 74 0.22 8.13 4.74
C HIS A 74 1.44 9.02 4.47
N LYS A 75 1.43 9.76 3.35
CA LYS A 75 2.47 10.73 2.97
C LYS A 75 2.80 11.85 3.97
N TYR A 76 2.02 12.04 5.04
CA TYR A 76 2.10 13.20 5.94
C TYR A 76 2.40 12.88 7.41
N GLU A 77 2.92 11.70 7.75
CA GLU A 77 3.50 11.53 9.08
C GLU A 77 4.79 12.37 9.19
N GLY A 78 4.65 13.64 9.60
CA GLY A 78 5.76 14.55 9.87
C GLY A 78 5.61 15.98 9.35
N ALA A 79 4.55 16.35 8.63
CA ALA A 79 4.34 17.75 8.26
C ALA A 79 3.93 18.55 9.51
N PRO A 80 4.71 19.55 9.96
CA PRO A 80 4.30 20.38 11.09
C PRO A 80 2.98 21.05 10.72
N SER A 81 1.95 20.79 11.53
CA SER A 81 0.70 21.55 11.47
C SER A 81 1.05 23.02 11.70
N VAL A 82 1.13 23.81 10.63
CA VAL A 82 1.19 25.26 10.75
C VAL A 82 -0.13 25.66 11.39
N ARG A 83 -0.09 25.96 12.69
CA ARG A 83 -1.20 26.62 13.38
C ARG A 83 -1.33 27.99 12.72
N SER A 84 -2.31 28.12 11.83
CA SER A 84 -2.84 29.42 11.45
C SER A 84 -3.63 29.91 12.65
N ASP A 85 -2.94 30.55 13.59
CA ASP A 85 -3.58 31.36 14.61
C ASP A 85 -4.13 32.60 13.88
N CYS A 86 -5.47 32.77 13.96
CA CYS A 86 -6.22 33.92 13.45
C CYS A 86 -5.86 35.23 14.18
#